data_AF-A0A9E5IAL6-F1
#
_entry.id   AF-A0A9E5IAL6-F1
#
_cell.length_a   1.000
_cell.length_b   1.000
_cell.length_c   1.000
_cell.angle_alpha   90.00
_cell.angle_beta   90.00
_cell.angle_gamma   90.00
#
_symmetry.space_group_name_H-M   'P 1'
#
loop_
_entity.id
_entity.type
_entity.pdbx_description
1 polymer ?
#
loop_
_entity_poly.entity_id
_entity_poly.type
_entity_poly.pdbx_seq_one_letter_code
_entity_poly.pdbx_strand_id
1 'polypeptide(L)'
;MAAHLTFKEREEFSKRLHTSLKNVGIDPNRPTQLLRAFCAMQAGSSLAISTVSKWLSGETLPANDNMEVVARICNVSPHWLRSGHEINS
;
A
#
# COMPACT_ATOMS: atom_id res chain seq x y z
N MET A 1 -3.51 -11.39 -19.61
CA MET A 1 -2.68 -12.22 -18.72
C MET A 1 -2.48 -11.45 -17.42
N ALA A 2 -3.21 -11.79 -16.36
CA ALA A 2 -2.94 -11.22 -15.04
C ALA A 2 -1.62 -11.84 -14.56
N ALA A 3 -0.58 -11.02 -14.39
CA ALA A 3 0.68 -11.47 -13.82
C ALA A 3 0.39 -12.11 -12.46
N HIS A 4 0.61 -13.42 -12.34
CA HIS A 4 0.60 -14.10 -11.05
C HIS A 4 1.82 -13.60 -10.28
N LEU A 5 1.65 -12.53 -9.51
CA LEU A 5 2.69 -12.07 -8.60
C LEU A 5 3.06 -13.22 -7.67
N THR A 6 4.34 -13.56 -7.67
CA THR A 6 4.92 -14.62 -6.87
C THR A 6 4.75 -14.29 -5.39
N PHE A 7 4.79 -15.31 -4.52
CA PHE A 7 4.76 -15.11 -3.07
C PHE A 7 5.82 -14.10 -2.60
N LYS A 8 7.01 -14.14 -3.21
CA LYS A 8 8.11 -13.22 -2.94
C LYS A 8 7.76 -11.77 -3.26
N GLU A 9 7.12 -11.49 -4.40
CA GLU A 9 6.73 -10.11 -4.75
C GLU A 9 5.70 -9.52 -3.79
N ARG A 10 4.75 -10.35 -3.33
CA ARG A 10 3.76 -9.95 -2.33
C ARG A 10 4.39 -9.66 -0.97
N GLU A 11 5.34 -10.49 -0.54
CA GLU A 11 6.08 -10.29 0.69
C GLU A 11 6.94 -9.00 0.62
N GLU A 12 7.65 -8.80 -0.49
CA GLU A 12 8.45 -7.60 -0.71
C GLU A 12 7.59 -6.33 -0.77
N PHE A 13 6.41 -6.39 -1.39
CA PHE A 13 5.44 -5.30 -1.35
C PHE A 13 5.02 -4.96 0.08
N SER A 14 4.66 -5.97 0.89
CA SER A 14 4.29 -5.78 2.30
C SER A 14 5.43 -5.12 3.08
N LYS A 15 6.66 -5.62 2.95
CA LYS A 15 7.84 -5.03 3.62
C LYS A 15 8.07 -3.56 3.24
N ARG A 16 7.92 -3.22 1.96
CA ARG A 16 8.06 -1.83 1.48
C ARG A 16 6.95 -0.96 2.02
N LEU A 17 5.70 -1.42 1.94
CA LEU A 17 4.55 -0.70 2.50
C LEU A 17 4.75 -0.44 4.00
N HIS A 18 5.19 -1.43 4.78
CA HIS A 18 5.51 -1.26 6.20
C HIS A 18 6.58 -0.20 6.43
N THR A 19 7.65 -0.24 5.64
CA THR A 19 8.75 0.74 5.73
C THR A 19 8.25 2.15 5.41
N SER A 20 7.48 2.31 4.34
CA SER A 20 6.93 3.61 3.94
C SER A 20 5.95 4.17 4.96
N LEU A 21 5.11 3.32 5.56
CA LEU A 21 4.19 3.72 6.63
C LEU A 21 4.96 4.23 7.85
N LYS A 22 6.01 3.51 8.26
CA LYS A 22 6.88 3.94 9.37
C LYS A 22 7.53 5.29 9.07
N ASN A 23 7.95 5.54 7.82
CA ASN A 23 8.55 6.82 7.42
C ASN A 23 7.60 8.01 7.58
N VAL A 24 6.29 7.80 7.38
CA VAL A 24 5.27 8.85 7.59
C VAL A 24 4.68 8.84 9.01
N GLY A 25 5.21 8.01 9.91
CA GLY A 25 4.76 7.90 11.30
C GLY A 25 3.48 7.08 11.50
N ILE A 26 3.08 6.27 10.51
CA ILE A 26 1.95 5.35 10.61
C ILE A 26 2.46 3.98 11.09
N ASP A 27 1.83 3.43 12.12
CA ASP A 27 2.16 2.10 12.61
C ASP A 27 1.53 1.05 11.68
N PRO A 28 2.33 0.24 10.96
CA PRO A 28 1.80 -0.77 10.05
C PRO A 28 1.09 -1.93 10.77
N ASN A 29 1.23 -2.08 12.10
CA ASN A 29 0.43 -3.02 12.89
C ASN A 29 -1.00 -2.52 13.14
N ARG A 30 -1.29 -1.25 12.80
CA ARG A 30 -2.58 -0.61 13.07
C ARG A 30 -3.27 -0.26 11.75
N PRO A 31 -3.99 -1.20 11.12
CA PRO A 31 -4.68 -0.97 9.84
C PRO A 31 -5.69 0.18 9.90
N THR A 32 -6.21 0.53 11.08
CA THR A 32 -7.10 1.68 11.30
C THR A 32 -6.43 3.02 10.97
N GLN A 33 -5.12 3.16 11.21
CA GLN A 33 -4.39 4.40 10.91
C GLN A 33 -4.26 4.61 9.40
N LEU A 34 -3.86 3.56 8.68
CA LEU A 34 -3.81 3.59 7.22
C LEU A 34 -5.21 3.80 6.62
N LEU A 35 -6.23 3.13 7.15
CA LEU A 35 -7.61 3.34 6.70
C LEU A 35 -8.05 4.80 6.88
N ARG A 36 -7.75 5.41 8.04
CA ARG A 36 -8.09 6.82 8.30
C ARG A 36 -7.40 7.77 7.33
N ALA A 37 -6.11 7.55 7.06
CA ALA A 37 -5.38 8.33 6.06
C ALA A 37 -5.95 8.15 4.65
N PHE A 38 -6.40 6.93 4.33
CA PHE A 38 -7.05 6.62 3.06
C PHE A 38 -8.39 7.34 2.92
N CYS A 39 -9.26 7.27 3.92
CA CYS A 39 -10.53 7.99 3.92
C CYS A 39 -10.34 9.51 3.81
N ALA A 40 -9.24 10.05 4.37
CA ALA A 40 -8.92 11.47 4.26
C ALA A 40 -8.50 11.87 2.84
N MET A 41 -7.82 11.00 2.08
CA MET A 41 -7.45 11.26 0.69
C MET A 41 -8.55 10.94 -0.32
N GLN A 42 -9.31 9.88 -0.08
CA GLN A 42 -10.36 9.39 -0.98
C GLN A 42 -11.73 9.79 -0.42
N ALA A 43 -12.05 11.08 -0.54
CA ALA A 43 -13.33 11.63 -0.11
C ALA A 43 -14.49 10.96 -0.87
N GLY A 44 -15.26 10.11 -0.18
CA GLY A 44 -16.40 9.38 -0.74
C GLY A 44 -16.19 7.87 -0.89
N SER A 45 -14.97 7.36 -0.70
CA SER A 45 -14.73 5.92 -0.74
C SER A 45 -14.66 5.31 0.65
N SER A 46 -15.47 4.27 0.87
CA SER A 46 -15.39 3.44 2.07
C SER A 46 -14.58 2.18 1.76
N LEU A 47 -13.30 2.21 2.13
CA LEU A 47 -12.45 1.03 2.11
C LEU A 47 -12.66 0.21 3.40
N ALA A 48 -12.73 -1.12 3.29
CA ALA A 48 -12.84 -1.96 4.47
C ALA A 48 -11.49 -2.14 5.17
N ILE A 49 -11.49 -2.15 6.51
CA ILE A 49 -10.26 -2.34 7.30
C ILE A 49 -9.60 -3.70 7.02
N SER A 50 -10.40 -4.71 6.70
CA SER A 50 -9.93 -6.04 6.30
C SER A 50 -9.12 -5.97 5.02
N THR A 51 -9.51 -5.16 4.04
CA THR A 51 -8.76 -4.95 2.81
C THR A 51 -7.39 -4.33 3.08
N VAL A 52 -7.33 -3.31 3.94
CA VAL A 52 -6.08 -2.67 4.36
C VAL A 52 -5.17 -3.67 5.08
N SER A 53 -5.76 -4.47 5.98
CA SER A 53 -5.04 -5.53 6.69
C SER A 53 -4.43 -6.55 5.72
N LYS A 54 -5.16 -6.94 4.67
CA LYS A 54 -4.64 -7.86 3.64
C LYS A 54 -3.47 -7.29 2.86
N TRP A 55 -3.42 -5.97 2.64
CA TRP A 55 -2.27 -5.32 2.00
C TRP A 55 -1.05 -5.34 2.91
N LEU A 56 -1.26 -5.05 4.19
CA LEU A 56 -0.19 -5.07 5.21
C LEU A 56 0.38 -6.48 5.40
N SER A 57 -0.45 -7.51 5.30
CA SER A 57 -0.01 -8.91 5.36
C SER A 57 0.53 -9.44 4.02
N GLY A 58 0.42 -8.68 2.92
CA GLY A 58 0.81 -9.15 1.59
C GLY A 58 -0.10 -10.25 1.03
N GLU A 59 -1.29 -10.48 1.59
CA GLU A 59 -2.23 -11.45 1.03
C GLU A 59 -2.77 -11.01 -0.33
N THR A 60 -3.05 -9.71 -0.45
CA THR A 60 -3.62 -9.11 -1.66
C THR A 60 -2.88 -7.83 -2.03
N LEU A 61 -2.89 -7.51 -3.32
CA LEU A 61 -2.37 -6.25 -3.81
C LEU A 61 -3.52 -5.25 -4.01
N PRO A 62 -3.31 -3.96 -3.70
CA PRO A 62 -4.26 -2.93 -4.04
C PRO A 62 -4.44 -2.82 -5.56
N ALA A 63 -5.66 -2.48 -5.98
CA ALA A 63 -5.93 -2.04 -7.36
C ALA A 63 -5.14 -0.77 -7.69
N ASN A 64 -5.01 -0.43 -8.98
CA ASN A 64 -4.23 0.73 -9.42
C ASN A 64 -4.66 2.02 -8.71
N ASP A 65 -5.96 2.32 -8.65
CA ASP A 65 -6.49 3.52 -7.98
C ASP A 65 -6.13 3.56 -6.48
N ASN A 66 -6.27 2.42 -5.80
CA ASN A 66 -5.93 2.31 -4.38
C ASN A 66 -4.43 2.42 -4.15
N MET A 67 -3.63 1.89 -5.07
CA MET A 67 -2.17 1.95 -5.00
C MET A 67 -1.67 3.38 -5.11
N GLU A 68 -2.25 4.20 -5.99
CA GLU A 68 -1.91 5.62 -6.09
C GLU A 68 -2.21 6.38 -4.81
N VAL A 69 -3.35 6.12 -4.18
CA VAL A 69 -3.71 6.76 -2.90
C VAL A 69 -2.79 6.31 -1.78
N VAL A 70 -2.53 5.01 -1.64
CA VAL A 70 -1.61 4.49 -0.62
C VAL A 70 -0.20 5.05 -0.82
N ALA A 71 0.27 5.12 -2.06
CA ALA A 71 1.57 5.70 -2.37
C ALA A 71 1.62 7.19 -1.99
N ARG A 72 0.56 7.95 -2.26
CA ARG A 72 0.45 9.35 -1.86
C ARG A 72 0.43 9.54 -0.34
N ILE A 73 -0.27 8.69 0.41
CA ILE A 73 -0.24 8.70 1.90
C ILE A 73 1.17 8.47 2.42
N CYS A 74 1.86 7.49 1.84
CA CYS A 74 3.23 7.14 2.18
C CYS A 74 4.26 8.13 1.63
N ASN A 75 3.84 9.12 0.84
CA ASN A 75 4.69 10.05 0.12
C ASN A 75 5.78 9.37 -0.73
N VAL A 76 5.41 8.27 -1.40
CA VAL A 76 6.27 7.49 -2.31
C VAL A 76 5.62 7.34 -3.69
N SER A 77 6.38 6.85 -4.67
CA SER A 77 5.83 6.54 -6.00
C SER A 77 5.03 5.22 -5.99
N PRO A 78 3.86 5.16 -6.66
CA PRO A 78 3.09 3.91 -6.78
C PRO A 78 3.85 2.82 -7.54
N HIS A 79 4.71 3.19 -8.49
CA HIS A 79 5.59 2.23 -9.16
C HIS A 79 6.64 1.66 -8.21
N TRP A 80 7.26 2.52 -7.38
CA TRP A 80 8.21 2.09 -6.36
C TRP A 80 7.55 1.17 -5.34
N LEU A 81 6.33 1.47 -4.91
CA LEU A 81 5.60 0.62 -3.96
C LEU A 81 5.38 -0.78 -4.54
N ARG A 82 5.03 -0.89 -5.83
CA ARG A 82 4.80 -2.16 -6.53
C ARG A 82 6.08 -2.95 -6.77
N SER A 83 7.07 -2.38 -7.46
CA SER A 83 8.25 -3.14 -7.93
C SER A 83 9.52 -2.88 -7.12
N GLY A 84 9.58 -1.77 -6.38
CA GLY A 84 10.77 -1.34 -5.64
C GLY A 84 11.81 -0.66 -6.54
N HIS A 85 11.53 -0.58 -7.85
CA HIS A 85 12.34 0.21 -8.77
C HIS A 85 11.83 1.65 -8.76
N GLU A 86 12.64 2.54 -8.20
CA GLU A 86 12.53 3.97 -8.46
C GLU A 86 13.02 4.20 -9.89
N ILE A 87 12.10 4.54 -10.79
CA ILE A 87 12.52 5.08 -12.09
C ILE A 87 12.94 6.53 -11.81
N ASN A 88 14.13 6.72 -11.25
CA ASN A 88 14.80 8.02 -11.31
C ASN A 88 15.29 8.19 -12.75
N SER A 89 14.61 9.06 -13.50
CA SER A 89 15.13 9.66 -14.73
C SER A 89 15.79 10.98 -14.40
#